data_AF-A0A7C9AFY9-F1
#
_entry.id   AF-A0A7C9AFY9-F1
#
_cell.length_a   1.000
_cell.length_b   1.000
_cell.length_c   1.000
_cell.angle_alpha   90.00
_cell.angle_beta   90.00
_cell.angle_gamma   90.00
#
_symmetry.space_group_name_H-M   'P 1'
#
loop_
_entity.id
_entity.type
_entity.pdbx_description
1 polymer ?
#
loop_
_entity_poly.entity_id
_entity_poly.type
_entity_poly.pdbx_seq_one_letter_code
_entity_poly.pdbx_strand_id
1 'polypeptide(L)'
;LELSLVKKRPPQFPGSIYACPPHENYPSTPPLSTLVREGSDDEEMLIKAIEIRRKVTLEIFVDDMIRKGKFGITYSRNLGSKLGEFIDVVMIEAADMKRVPEFSKLSFNARARRFIDESNVIRLIRWLKHNALSYPQIGRMICMSK
;
A
#
# COMPACT_ATOMS: atom_id res chain seq x y z
N LEU A 1 -6.56 14.68 -71.54
CA LEU A 1 -7.20 15.09 -70.29
C LEU A 1 -6.75 14.12 -69.20
N GLU A 2 -5.72 14.48 -68.43
CA GLU A 2 -5.30 13.69 -67.26
C GLU A 2 -5.70 14.43 -65.99
N LEU A 3 -6.54 13.78 -65.18
CA LEU A 3 -7.02 14.29 -63.89
C LEU A 3 -6.06 13.79 -62.80
N SER A 4 -5.23 14.68 -62.27
CA SER A 4 -4.37 14.36 -61.12
C SER A 4 -5.20 14.35 -59.83
N LEU A 5 -5.50 13.15 -59.33
CA LEU A 5 -6.08 12.93 -58.01
C LEU A 5 -5.01 13.14 -56.93
N VAL A 6 -4.80 14.40 -56.51
CA VAL A 6 -4.02 14.70 -55.31
C VAL A 6 -4.80 14.19 -54.09
N LYS A 7 -4.40 13.04 -53.54
CA LYS A 7 -4.91 12.54 -52.25
C LYS A 7 -4.48 13.51 -51.15
N LYS A 8 -5.44 14.30 -50.63
CA LYS A 8 -5.23 15.20 -49.49
C LYS A 8 -4.86 14.38 -48.24
N ARG A 9 -3.75 14.72 -47.59
CA ARG A 9 -3.39 14.17 -46.28
C ARG A 9 -4.45 14.58 -45.25
N PRO A 10 -4.84 13.72 -44.31
CA PRO A 10 -5.76 14.09 -43.25
C PRO A 10 -5.12 15.18 -42.35
N PRO A 11 -5.89 16.20 -41.91
CA PRO A 11 -5.36 17.27 -41.06
C PRO A 11 -4.87 16.72 -39.72
N GLN A 12 -3.64 17.06 -39.34
CA GLN A 12 -3.05 16.72 -38.05
C GLN A 12 -3.30 17.82 -37.02
N PHE A 13 -3.73 17.42 -35.83
CA PHE A 13 -3.77 18.28 -34.66
C PHE A 13 -2.56 17.98 -33.75
N PRO A 14 -2.02 18.98 -33.04
CA PRO A 14 -0.96 18.76 -32.06
C PRO A 14 -1.37 17.68 -31.04
N GLY A 15 -0.60 16.59 -30.94
CA GLY A 15 -0.87 15.47 -30.03
C GLY A 15 -1.54 14.23 -30.65
N SER A 16 -1.86 14.24 -31.95
CA SER A 16 -2.37 13.03 -32.62
C SER A 16 -1.26 11.98 -32.85
N ILE A 17 -1.52 10.73 -32.47
CA ILE A 17 -0.61 9.58 -32.69
C ILE A 17 -1.19 8.72 -33.82
N TYR A 18 -0.42 8.50 -34.88
CA TYR A 18 -0.82 7.65 -35.99
C TYR A 18 -0.68 6.17 -35.63
N ALA A 19 -1.70 5.38 -35.93
CA ALA A 19 -1.53 3.96 -36.21
C ALA A 19 -1.57 3.80 -37.74
N CYS A 20 -0.42 3.89 -38.40
CA CYS A 20 -0.32 3.58 -39.83
C CYS A 20 -0.33 2.05 -40.05
N PRO A 21 -1.00 1.53 -41.10
CA PRO A 21 -0.86 0.14 -41.50
C PRO A 21 0.55 -0.14 -42.07
N PRO A 22 0.98 -1.41 -42.10
CA PRO A 22 2.35 -1.82 -42.34
C PRO A 22 2.67 -1.80 -43.83
N HIS A 23 2.86 -0.63 -44.41
CA HIS A 23 3.59 -0.54 -45.67
C HIS A 23 4.28 0.81 -45.75
N GLU A 24 5.56 0.75 -46.12
CA GLU A 24 6.49 1.86 -46.41
C GLU A 24 7.46 2.23 -45.28
N ASN A 25 8.72 1.84 -45.55
CA ASN A 25 9.94 2.12 -44.80
C ASN A 25 10.16 3.62 -44.53
N TYR A 26 9.96 4.04 -43.29
CA TYR A 26 10.48 5.31 -42.75
C TYR A 26 10.99 5.10 -41.31
N PRO A 27 12.02 5.85 -40.87
CA PRO A 27 12.81 5.50 -39.69
C PRO A 27 12.04 5.72 -38.38
N SER A 28 11.98 4.65 -37.60
CA SER A 28 11.92 4.60 -36.14
C SER A 28 10.77 5.34 -35.45
N THR A 29 9.55 4.81 -35.57
CA THR A 29 8.67 4.80 -34.39
C THR A 29 9.35 3.94 -33.32
N PRO A 30 9.49 4.39 -32.07
CA PRO A 30 10.05 3.54 -31.02
C PRO A 30 9.19 2.27 -30.96
N PRO A 31 9.80 1.08 -30.91
CA PRO A 31 9.04 -0.17 -30.90
C PRO A 31 8.08 -0.15 -29.70
N LEU A 32 6.92 -0.79 -29.82
CA LEU A 32 5.90 -0.90 -28.76
C LEU A 32 6.47 -1.42 -27.43
N SER A 33 7.62 -2.12 -27.47
CA SER A 33 8.44 -2.49 -26.31
C SER A 33 9.00 -1.31 -25.50
N THR A 34 8.97 -0.09 -26.04
CA THR A 34 9.38 1.14 -25.33
C THR A 34 8.21 1.76 -24.55
N LEU A 35 6.96 1.45 -24.93
CA LEU A 35 5.75 1.84 -24.20
C LEU A 35 5.43 0.86 -23.07
N VAL A 36 5.83 -0.39 -23.22
CA VAL A 36 5.87 -1.39 -22.15
C VAL A 36 7.26 -1.33 -21.51
N ARG A 37 7.53 -0.31 -20.70
CA ARG A 37 8.69 -0.34 -19.79
C ARG A 37 8.41 -1.40 -18.74
N GLU A 38 8.80 -2.63 -19.04
CA GLU A 38 8.56 -3.81 -18.21
C GLU A 38 9.25 -3.67 -16.84
N GLY A 39 8.43 -3.63 -15.78
CA GLY A 39 8.68 -4.38 -14.55
C GLY A 39 9.47 -3.73 -13.42
N SER A 40 10.49 -2.90 -13.69
CA SER A 40 11.38 -2.46 -12.59
C SER A 40 10.83 -1.29 -11.76
N ASP A 41 10.39 -0.21 -12.42
CA ASP A 41 10.02 1.03 -11.73
C ASP A 41 8.70 0.87 -10.93
N ASP A 42 7.75 0.11 -11.47
CA ASP A 42 6.44 -0.08 -10.86
C ASP A 42 6.51 -1.02 -9.65
N GLU A 43 7.34 -2.07 -9.71
CA GLU A 43 7.58 -2.97 -8.58
C GLU A 43 8.30 -2.25 -7.43
N GLU A 44 9.33 -1.46 -7.74
CA GLU A 44 10.01 -0.64 -6.73
C GLU A 44 9.06 0.38 -6.09
N MET A 45 8.20 1.01 -6.90
CA MET A 45 7.18 1.93 -6.41
C MET A 45 6.16 1.22 -5.51
N LEU A 46 5.74 0.00 -5.88
CA LEU A 46 4.83 -0.81 -5.08
C LEU A 46 5.45 -1.20 -3.73
N ILE A 47 6.70 -1.67 -3.71
CA ILE A 47 7.43 -2.02 -2.48
C ILE A 47 7.52 -0.79 -1.57
N LYS A 48 7.91 0.37 -2.11
CA LYS A 48 7.95 1.63 -1.35
C LYS A 48 6.57 2.02 -0.79
N ALA A 49 5.51 1.86 -1.57
CA ALA A 49 4.15 2.15 -1.12
C ALA A 49 3.71 1.25 0.04
N ILE A 50 4.07 -0.04 0.00
CA ILE A 50 3.81 -1.00 1.08
C ILE A 50 4.61 -0.63 2.33
N GLU A 51 5.90 -0.29 2.20
CA GLU A 51 6.71 0.13 3.34
C GLU A 51 6.15 1.38 4.02
N ILE A 52 5.71 2.37 3.24
CA ILE A 52 5.05 3.58 3.77
C ILE A 52 3.77 3.18 4.50
N ARG A 53 2.95 2.29 3.93
CA ARG A 53 1.70 1.85 4.56
C ARG A 53 1.97 1.11 5.87
N ARG A 54 2.99 0.26 5.92
CA ARG A 54 3.44 -0.44 7.13
C ARG A 54 3.84 0.54 8.23
N LYS A 55 4.65 1.57 7.88
CA LYS A 55 5.04 2.64 8.81
C LYS A 55 3.84 3.41 9.34
N VAL A 56 2.90 3.79 8.47
CA VAL A 56 1.65 4.47 8.89
C VAL A 56 0.83 3.60 9.84
N THR A 57 0.71 2.30 9.55
CA THR A 57 -0.05 1.36 10.38
C THR A 57 0.62 1.17 11.75
N LEU A 58 1.95 1.12 11.79
CA LEU A 58 2.72 1.11 13.03
C LEU A 58 2.46 2.37 13.86
N GLU A 59 2.46 3.56 13.25
CA GLU A 59 2.16 4.81 13.96
C GLU A 59 0.73 4.84 14.51
N ILE A 60 -0.26 4.33 13.77
CA ILE A 60 -1.64 4.19 14.27
C ILE A 60 -1.68 3.30 15.51
N PHE A 61 -0.97 2.17 15.48
CA PHE A 61 -0.88 1.26 16.61
C PHE A 61 -0.19 1.90 17.82
N VAL A 62 0.94 2.58 17.62
CA VAL A 62 1.68 3.29 18.68
C VAL A 62 0.81 4.39 19.28
N ASP A 63 0.07 5.14 18.47
CA ASP A 63 -0.85 6.17 18.92
C ASP A 63 -1.98 5.59 19.78
N ASP A 64 -2.59 4.47 19.38
CA ASP A 64 -3.61 3.78 20.19
C ASP A 64 -3.03 3.22 21.50
N MET A 65 -1.80 2.68 21.47
CA MET A 65 -1.07 2.27 22.67
C MET A 65 -0.86 3.44 23.65
N ILE A 66 -0.56 4.64 23.15
CA ILE A 66 -0.37 5.82 23.99
C ILE A 66 -1.72 6.34 24.51
N ARG A 67 -2.70 6.54 23.63
CA ARG A 67 -3.99 7.18 23.98
C ARG A 67 -4.90 6.25 24.77
N LYS A 68 -5.20 5.07 24.23
CA LYS A 68 -6.09 4.08 24.85
C LYS A 68 -5.34 3.28 25.90
N GLY A 69 -4.09 2.93 25.58
CA GLY A 69 -3.28 2.10 26.45
C GLY A 69 -2.54 2.85 27.57
N LYS A 70 -2.44 4.18 27.53
CA LYS A 70 -1.69 4.97 28.51
C LYS A 70 -0.25 4.45 28.71
N PHE A 71 0.33 3.84 27.68
CA PHE A 71 1.72 3.39 27.71
C PHE A 71 2.67 4.55 27.44
N GLY A 72 3.85 4.54 28.07
CA GLY A 72 4.88 5.53 27.80
C GLY A 72 5.38 5.45 26.35
N ILE A 73 5.68 6.62 25.75
CA ILE A 73 6.06 6.76 24.34
C ILE A 73 7.20 5.80 23.96
N THR A 74 8.27 5.76 24.77
CA THR A 74 9.43 4.90 24.54
C THR A 74 9.07 3.42 24.54
N TYR A 75 8.22 3.00 25.49
CA TYR A 75 7.77 1.61 25.57
C TYR A 75 6.94 1.22 24.33
N SER A 76 6.00 2.08 23.93
CA SER A 76 5.16 1.84 22.76
C SER A 76 5.98 1.72 21.47
N ARG A 77 6.98 2.59 21.27
CA ARG A 77 7.89 2.52 20.10
C ARG A 77 8.76 1.27 20.12
N ASN A 78 9.36 0.93 21.26
CA ASN A 78 10.21 -0.25 21.38
C ASN A 78 9.41 -1.53 21.14
N LEU A 79 8.21 -1.64 21.69
CA LEU A 79 7.33 -2.78 21.44
C LEU A 79 6.85 -2.81 19.99
N GLY A 80 6.43 -1.68 19.44
CA GLY A 80 6.01 -1.56 18.04
C GLY A 80 7.09 -2.05 17.05
N SER A 81 8.37 -1.77 17.32
CA SER A 81 9.49 -2.27 16.52
C SER A 81 9.61 -3.81 16.47
N LYS A 82 8.97 -4.52 17.41
CA LYS A 82 8.97 -5.99 17.51
C LYS A 82 7.68 -6.63 17.01
N LEU A 83 6.73 -5.83 16.52
CA LEU A 83 5.40 -6.28 16.10
C LEU A 83 5.19 -6.24 14.58
N GLY A 84 6.27 -6.26 13.78
CA GLY A 84 6.18 -6.12 12.32
C GLY A 84 5.16 -7.03 11.65
N GLU A 85 5.18 -8.33 11.96
CA GLU A 85 4.24 -9.30 11.39
C GLU A 85 2.78 -9.10 11.85
N PHE A 86 2.58 -8.59 13.06
CA PHE A 86 1.25 -8.24 13.56
C PHE A 86 0.74 -6.97 12.86
N ILE A 87 1.61 -5.98 12.64
CA ILE A 87 1.26 -4.78 11.87
C ILE A 87 0.83 -5.15 10.45
N ASP A 88 1.46 -6.16 9.84
CA ASP A 88 1.06 -6.64 8.52
C ASP A 88 -0.35 -7.26 8.54
N VAL A 89 -0.70 -8.01 9.59
CA VAL A 89 -2.08 -8.50 9.79
C VAL A 89 -3.06 -7.35 9.91
N VAL A 90 -2.76 -6.35 10.76
CA VAL A 90 -3.62 -5.16 10.91
C VAL A 90 -3.84 -4.48 9.56
N MET A 91 -2.80 -4.37 8.74
CA MET A 91 -2.87 -3.77 7.42
C MET A 91 -3.75 -4.59 6.45
N ILE A 92 -3.60 -5.91 6.43
CA ILE A 92 -4.40 -6.82 5.59
C ILE A 92 -5.87 -6.77 5.99
N GLU A 93 -6.16 -6.92 7.28
CA GLU A 93 -7.53 -6.91 7.81
C GLU A 93 -8.21 -5.56 7.60
N ALA A 94 -7.49 -4.46 7.83
CA ALA A 94 -8.02 -3.12 7.54
C ALA A 94 -8.27 -2.90 6.03
N ALA A 95 -7.54 -3.58 5.15
CA ALA A 95 -7.81 -3.55 3.72
C ALA A 95 -9.03 -4.41 3.36
N ASP A 96 -9.16 -5.60 3.94
CA ASP A 96 -10.27 -6.52 3.70
C ASP A 96 -11.61 -5.97 4.19
N MET A 97 -11.62 -5.31 5.35
CA MET A 97 -12.80 -4.62 5.89
C MET A 97 -13.43 -3.62 4.89
N LYS A 98 -12.68 -3.09 3.91
CA LYS A 98 -13.23 -2.21 2.87
C LYS A 98 -14.34 -2.90 2.06
N ARG A 99 -14.32 -4.23 1.96
CA ARG A 99 -15.33 -5.04 1.25
C ARG A 99 -16.65 -5.12 2.01
N VAL A 100 -16.64 -4.92 3.33
CA VAL A 100 -17.84 -4.92 4.16
C VAL A 100 -18.58 -3.58 4.00
N PRO A 101 -19.89 -3.57 3.68
CA PRO A 101 -20.64 -2.34 3.43
C PRO A 101 -20.55 -1.33 4.59
N GLU A 102 -20.57 -1.81 5.84
CA GLU A 102 -20.45 -0.99 7.05
C GLU A 102 -19.16 -0.17 7.11
N PHE A 103 -18.03 -0.76 6.71
CA PHE A 103 -16.71 -0.12 6.79
C PHE A 103 -16.22 0.46 5.46
N SER A 104 -16.97 0.25 4.37
CA SER A 104 -16.61 0.68 3.01
C SER A 104 -16.33 2.18 2.88
N LYS A 105 -17.11 3.00 3.60
CA LYS A 105 -17.00 4.47 3.61
C LYS A 105 -15.96 4.99 4.60
N LEU A 106 -15.46 4.15 5.50
CA LEU A 106 -14.48 4.56 6.49
C LEU A 106 -13.09 4.76 5.86
N SER A 107 -12.27 5.59 6.49
CA SER A 107 -10.86 5.70 6.12
C SER A 107 -10.10 4.42 6.52
N PHE A 108 -8.96 4.15 5.86
CA PHE A 108 -8.08 3.04 6.25
C PHE A 108 -7.70 3.14 7.73
N ASN A 109 -7.37 4.33 8.21
CA ASN A 109 -6.96 4.54 9.60
C ASN A 109 -8.09 4.19 10.59
N ALA A 110 -9.34 4.52 10.26
CA ALA A 110 -10.49 4.16 11.08
C ALA A 110 -10.68 2.63 11.12
N ARG A 111 -10.54 1.94 9.98
CA ARG A 111 -10.61 0.47 9.92
C ARG A 111 -9.47 -0.20 10.67
N ALA A 112 -8.24 0.31 10.54
CA ALA A 112 -7.09 -0.20 11.30
C ALA A 112 -7.28 -0.05 12.81
N ARG A 113 -7.74 1.11 13.29
CA ARG A 113 -8.06 1.31 14.72
C ARG A 113 -9.17 0.38 15.18
N ARG A 114 -10.20 0.18 14.35
CA ARG A 114 -11.29 -0.75 14.65
C ARG A 114 -10.79 -2.17 14.85
N PHE A 115 -9.96 -2.67 13.92
CA PHE A 115 -9.35 -3.99 14.05
C PHE A 115 -8.47 -4.13 15.30
N ILE A 116 -7.64 -3.11 15.59
CA ILE A 116 -6.79 -3.09 16.80
C ILE A 116 -7.65 -3.19 18.06
N ASP A 117 -8.77 -2.47 18.12
CA ASP A 117 -9.70 -2.52 19.25
C ASP A 117 -10.35 -3.91 19.39
N GLU A 118 -10.84 -4.48 18.29
CA GLU A 118 -11.48 -5.79 18.26
C GLU A 118 -10.52 -6.92 18.66
N SER A 119 -9.26 -6.83 18.23
CA SER A 119 -8.21 -7.80 18.61
C SER A 119 -7.88 -7.81 20.10
N ASN A 120 -8.32 -6.80 20.87
CA ASN A 120 -8.00 -6.61 22.28
C ASN A 120 -6.48 -6.62 22.60
N VAL A 121 -5.61 -6.46 21.60
CA VAL A 121 -4.15 -6.62 21.74
C VAL A 121 -3.56 -5.66 22.78
N ILE A 122 -4.09 -4.44 22.90
CA ILE A 122 -3.62 -3.44 23.87
C ILE A 122 -3.88 -3.88 25.31
N ARG A 123 -5.01 -4.55 25.55
CA ARG A 123 -5.34 -5.12 26.87
C ARG A 123 -4.44 -6.31 27.17
N LEU A 124 -4.20 -7.17 26.18
CA LEU A 124 -3.27 -8.29 26.28
C LEU A 124 -1.85 -7.82 26.62
N ILE A 125 -1.32 -6.83 25.90
CA ILE A 125 0.00 -6.26 26.16
C ILE A 125 0.10 -5.72 27.59
N ARG A 126 -0.94 -5.04 28.08
CA ARG A 126 -0.97 -4.55 29.46
C ARG A 126 -0.87 -5.70 30.45
N TRP A 127 -1.70 -6.71 30.26
CA TRP A 127 -1.70 -7.88 31.12
C TRP A 127 -0.33 -8.57 31.11
N LEU A 128 0.28 -8.80 29.95
CA LEU A 128 1.60 -9.40 29.82
C LEU A 128 2.71 -8.57 30.48
N LYS A 129 2.65 -7.25 30.32
CA LYS A 129 3.57 -6.33 30.99
C LYS A 129 3.46 -6.42 32.52
N HIS A 130 2.24 -6.52 33.06
CA HIS A 130 2.03 -6.71 34.50
C HIS A 130 2.55 -8.06 35.00
N ASN A 131 2.55 -9.09 34.14
CA ASN A 131 3.14 -10.40 34.43
C ASN A 131 4.67 -10.44 34.19
N ALA A 132 5.33 -9.28 34.20
CA ALA A 132 6.78 -9.13 34.09
C ALA A 132 7.42 -9.63 32.77
N LEU A 133 6.64 -9.75 31.69
CA LEU A 133 7.23 -10.03 30.38
C LEU A 133 7.88 -8.77 29.78
N SER A 134 9.07 -8.96 29.23
CA SER A 134 9.77 -7.91 28.48
C SER A 134 9.10 -7.64 27.13
N TYR A 135 9.24 -6.42 26.59
CA TYR A 135 8.65 -6.07 25.30
C TYR A 135 9.11 -6.98 24.12
N PRO A 136 10.35 -7.52 24.08
CA PRO A 136 10.71 -8.50 23.04
C PRO A 136 9.95 -9.83 23.18
N GLN A 137 9.72 -10.31 24.40
CA GLN A 137 8.95 -11.54 24.64
C GLN A 137 7.49 -11.33 24.26
N ILE A 138 6.90 -10.19 24.65
CA ILE A 138 5.53 -9.81 24.28
C ILE A 138 5.37 -9.76 22.76
N GLY A 139 6.29 -9.05 22.06
CA GLY A 139 6.26 -8.95 20.61
C GLY A 139 6.32 -10.32 19.93
N ARG A 140 7.23 -11.19 20.37
CA ARG A 140 7.36 -12.55 19.85
C ARG A 140 6.07 -13.35 20.02
N MET A 141 5.47 -13.35 21.20
CA MET A 141 4.24 -14.12 21.45
C MET A 141 3.07 -13.63 20.60
N ILE A 142 2.91 -12.31 20.45
CA ILE A 142 1.84 -11.74 19.61
C ILE A 142 2.04 -12.17 18.15
N CYS A 143 3.27 -12.12 17.62
CA CYS A 143 3.54 -12.55 16.25
C CYS A 143 3.38 -14.07 16.06
N MET A 144 3.68 -14.89 17.08
CA MET A 144 3.54 -16.35 17.03
C MET A 144 2.10 -16.84 17.21
N SER A 145 1.18 -16.02 17.73
CA SER A 145 -0.19 -16.42 18.07
C SER A 145 -1.14 -16.50 16.86
N LYS A 146 -0.63 -16.87 15.68
CA LYS A 146 -1.42 -17.04 14.46
C LYS A 146 -1.93 -18.47 14.31
#